data_AF-A0A9D0GYS0-F1
#
_entry.id   AF-A0A9D0GYS0-F1
#
_cell.length_a   1.000
_cell.length_b   1.000
_cell.length_c   1.000
_cell.angle_alpha   90.00
_cell.angle_beta   90.00
_cell.angle_gamma   90.00
#
_symmetry.space_group_name_H-M   'P 1'
#
loop_
_entity.id
_entity.type
_entity.pdbx_description
1 polymer ?
#
loop_
_entity_poly.entity_id
_entity_poly.type
_entity_poly.pdbx_seq_one_letter_code
_entity_poly.pdbx_strand_id
1 'polypeptide(L)' 'MFIQIEENTYLNTDSIVAVELVTISSEPYGETFQWVFYTTSPTDKSVFYGKVFDNKEDAVSWFENIRYLLEKK' A
#
# COMPACT_ATOMS: atom_id res chain seq x y z
N MET A 1 -14.21 0.74 6.92
CA MET A 1 -13.15 1.30 7.81
C MET A 1 -12.18 2.06 6.92
N PHE A 2 -11.44 3.04 7.42
CA PHE A 2 -10.42 3.75 6.62
C PHE A 2 -9.02 3.43 7.13
N ILE A 3 -8.09 3.14 6.22
CA ILE A 3 -6.66 3.00 6.52
C ILE A 3 -5.90 4.14 5.85
N GLN A 4 -4.87 4.63 6.52
CA GLN A 4 -3.95 5.61 5.92
C GLN A 4 -2.84 4.86 5.20
N ILE A 5 -2.72 5.05 3.89
CA ILE A 5 -1.70 4.36 3.07
C ILE A 5 -0.49 5.23 2.73
N GLU A 6 -0.64 6.55 2.85
CA GLU A 6 0.40 7.56 2.68
C GLU A 6 0.00 8.83 3.46
N GLU A 7 0.91 9.79 3.63
CA GLU A 7 0.58 11.07 4.26
C GLU A 7 -0.64 11.72 3.57
N ASN A 8 -1.67 12.04 4.36
CA ASN A 8 -2.94 12.59 3.88
C ASN A 8 -3.74 11.73 2.87
N THR A 9 -3.37 10.44 2.68
CA THR A 9 -4.08 9.53 1.77
C THR A 9 -4.72 8.40 2.53
N TYR A 10 -6.06 8.32 2.44
CA TYR A 10 -6.88 7.34 3.15
C TYR A 10 -7.67 6.49 2.16
N LEU A 11 -7.73 5.18 2.42
CA LEU A 11 -8.50 4.23 1.62
C LEU A 11 -9.58 3.55 2.46
N ASN A 12 -10.76 3.40 1.86
CA ASN A 12 -11.80 2.57 2.44
C ASN A 12 -11.42 1.10 2.26
N THR A 13 -11.25 0.39 3.36
CA THR A 13 -10.89 -1.02 3.42
C THR A 13 -11.85 -1.91 2.65
N ASP A 14 -13.13 -1.54 2.63
CA ASP A 14 -14.20 -2.33 2.00
C ASP A 14 -14.18 -2.23 0.47
N SER A 15 -13.38 -1.29 -0.06
CA SER A 15 -13.16 -1.14 -1.50
C SER A 15 -11.93 -1.88 -2.01
N ILE A 16 -11.03 -2.35 -1.13
CA ILE A 16 -9.76 -2.97 -1.51
C ILE A 16 -9.99 -4.43 -1.91
N VAL A 17 -9.56 -4.81 -3.12
CA VAL A 17 -9.70 -6.18 -3.65
C VAL A 17 -8.39 -6.95 -3.70
N ALA A 18 -7.28 -6.24 -3.84
CA ALA A 18 -5.95 -6.83 -3.88
C ALA A 18 -4.92 -5.82 -3.38
N VAL A 19 -3.80 -6.34 -2.87
CA VAL A 19 -2.65 -5.54 -2.46
C VAL A 19 -1.38 -6.24 -2.93
N GLU A 20 -0.44 -5.47 -3.47
CA GLU A 20 0.81 -5.98 -4.06
C GLU A 20 2.00 -5.13 -3.60
N LEU A 21 3.13 -5.77 -3.29
CA LEU A 21 4.40 -5.08 -3.05
C LEU A 21 5.18 -5.05 -4.36
N VAL A 22 5.38 -3.86 -4.92
CA VAL A 22 6.18 -3.67 -6.12
C VAL A 22 7.58 -3.18 -5.76
N THR A 23 8.58 -3.66 -6.50
CA THR A 23 9.95 -3.14 -6.42
C THR A 23 10.12 -2.07 -7.49
N ILE A 24 10.47 -0.86 -7.07
CA ILE A 24 10.78 0.28 -7.92
C ILE A 24 12.29 0.44 -7.92
N SER A 25 12.93 0.06 -9.02
CA SER A 25 14.36 0.30 -9.21
C SER A 25 14.58 1.74 -9.63
N SER A 26 15.43 2.45 -8.89
CA SER A 26 15.92 3.77 -9.28
C SER A 26 17.44 3.73 -9.32
N GLU A 27 18.03 3.39 -10.46
CA GLU A 27 19.48 3.58 -10.63
C GLU A 27 19.79 5.09 -10.56
N PRO A 28 20.86 5.54 -9.87
CA PRO A 28 21.89 4.81 -9.11
C PRO A 28 21.59 4.59 -7.59
N TYR A 29 20.37 4.86 -7.13
CA TYR A 29 19.97 4.98 -5.72
C TYR A 29 19.52 3.68 -5.04
N GLY A 30 19.38 2.58 -5.78
CA GLY A 30 19.02 1.26 -5.24
C GLY A 30 17.56 0.87 -5.50
N GLU A 31 17.16 -0.26 -4.93
CA GLU A 31 15.79 -0.77 -4.98
C GLU A 31 14.95 -0.14 -3.88
N THR A 32 13.80 0.43 -4.25
CA THR A 32 12.77 0.86 -3.31
C THR A 32 11.54 -0.05 -3.45
N PHE A 33 10.72 -0.08 -2.42
CA PHE A 33 9.57 -0.98 -2.30
C PHE A 33 8.32 -0.14 -2.05
N GLN A 34 7.26 -0.37 -2.81
CA GLN A 34 6.01 0.37 -2.67
C GLN A 34 4.84 -0.59 -2.62
N TRP A 35 3.90 -0.33 -1.72
CA TRP A 35 2.63 -1.05 -1.71
C TRP A 35 1.63 -0.45 -2.68
N VAL A 36 0.97 -1.30 -3.46
CA VAL A 36 -0.05 -0.94 -4.43
C VAL A 36 -1.37 -1.56 -4.00
N PHE A 37 -2.41 -0.73 -3.90
CA PHE A 37 -3.74 -1.09 -3.46
C PHE A 37 -4.71 -1.01 -4.64
N TYR A 38 -5.30 -2.15 -4.96
CA TYR A 38 -6.31 -2.26 -6.01
C TYR A 38 -7.70 -2.18 -5.39
N THR A 39 -8.58 -1.38 -5.99
CA THR A 39 -9.93 -1.14 -5.48
C THR A 39 -11.01 -1.45 -6.51
N THR A 40 -12.24 -1.71 -6.04
CA THR A 40 -13.45 -1.84 -6.88
C THR A 40 -13.98 -0.52 -7.42
N SER A 41 -13.30 0.60 -7.20
CA SER A 41 -13.84 1.93 -7.52
C SER A 41 -14.13 2.04 -9.02
N PRO A 42 -15.37 2.41 -9.43
CA PRO A 42 -15.76 2.51 -10.84
C PRO A 42 -15.24 3.77 -11.54
N THR A 43 -14.48 4.61 -10.83
CA THR A 43 -13.86 5.83 -11.36
C THR A 43 -12.41 5.56 -11.77
N ASP A 44 -11.82 6.40 -12.63
CA ASP A 44 -10.52 6.25 -13.32
C ASP A 44 -9.28 5.88 -12.47
N LYS A 45 -9.40 5.77 -11.14
CA LYS A 45 -8.34 5.32 -10.24
C LYS A 45 -8.80 4.09 -9.46
N SER A 46 -8.66 2.93 -10.08
CA SER A 46 -8.78 1.61 -9.42
C SER A 46 -7.49 1.22 -8.69
N VAL A 47 -6.39 1.96 -8.89
CA VAL A 47 -5.06 1.68 -8.33
C VAL A 47 -4.59 2.86 -7.49
N PHE A 48 -4.16 2.58 -6.26
CA PHE A 48 -3.60 3.56 -5.34
C PHE A 48 -2.22 3.11 -4.89
N TYR A 49 -1.28 4.06 -4.88
CA TYR A 49 0.08 3.82 -4.46
C TYR A 49 0.22 4.26 -3.00
N GLY A 50 0.76 3.39 -2.16
CA GLY A 50 1.05 3.67 -0.76
C GLY A 50 2.46 4.20 -0.57
N LYS A 51 2.86 4.24 0.70
CA LYS A 51 4.20 4.64 1.13
C LYS A 51 5.30 3.83 0.43
N VAL A 52 6.38 4.53 0.07
CA VAL A 52 7.63 3.97 -0.46
C VAL A 52 8.61 3.69 0.70
N PHE A 53 9.39 2.63 0.57
CA PHE A 53 10.37 2.17 1.54
C PHE A 53 11.69 1.86 0.86
N ASP A 54 12.81 2.20 1.50
CA ASP A 54 14.15 1.85 1.03
C ASP A 54 14.53 0.40 1.40
N ASN A 55 13.78 -0.22 2.31
CA ASN A 55 14.00 -1.58 2.78
C ASN A 55 12.70 -2.41 2.71
N LYS A 56 12.82 -3.62 2.17
CA LYS A 56 11.72 -4.59 2.08
C LYS A 56 11.16 -5.00 3.44
N GLU A 57 12.01 -5.19 4.45
CA GLU A 57 11.57 -5.57 5.81
C GLU A 57 10.67 -4.49 6.42
N ASP A 58 11.03 -3.22 6.25
CA ASP A 58 10.22 -2.09 6.73
C ASP A 58 8.88 -2.01 6.00
N ALA A 59 8.88 -2.23 4.69
CA ALA A 59 7.66 -2.28 3.89
C ALA A 59 6.70 -3.38 4.37
N VAL A 60 7.23 -4.58 4.62
CA VAL A 60 6.43 -5.72 5.10
C VAL A 60 5.92 -5.47 6.52
N SER A 61 6.77 -4.99 7.42
CA SER A 61 6.39 -4.66 8.81
C SER A 61 5.27 -3.63 8.86
N TRP A 62 5.34 -2.59 8.02
CA TRP A 62 4.26 -1.60 7.91
C TRP A 62 2.95 -2.23 7.44
N PHE A 63 2.99 -3.10 6.43
CA PHE A 63 1.78 -3.74 5.92
C PHE A 63 1.17 -4.75 6.89
N GLU A 64 1.97 -5.51 7.64
CA GLU A 64 1.46 -6.42 8.68
C GLU A 64 0.71 -5.65 9.78
N ASN A 65 1.17 -4.46 10.14
CA ASN A 65 0.44 -3.59 11.08
C ASN A 65 -0.93 -3.17 10.50
N ILE A 66 -1.00 -2.88 9.20
CA ILE A 66 -2.27 -2.58 8.52
C ILE A 66 -3.16 -3.83 8.43
N ARG A 67 -2.60 -4.98 8.04
CA ARG A 67 -3.33 -6.25 7.97
C ARG A 67 -3.94 -6.62 9.30
N TYR A 68 -3.20 -6.46 10.39
CA TYR A 68 -3.71 -6.67 11.74
C TYR A 68 -4.90 -5.76 12.06
N LEU A 69 -4.87 -4.49 11.64
CA LEU A 69 -5.99 -3.57 11.79
C LEU A 69 -7.20 -3.99 10.94
N LEU A 70 -6.97 -4.56 9.75
CA LEU A 70 -8.01 -5.09 8.86
C LEU A 70 -8.69 -6.34 9.43
N GLU A 71 -7.92 -7.28 9.97
CA GLU A 71 -8.39 -8.57 10.50
C GLU A 71 -9.09 -8.45 11.87
N LYS A 72 -8.90 -7.34 12.59
CA LYS A 72 -9.59 -7.04 13.86
C LYS A 72 -11.05 -6.59 13.69
N LYS A 73 -11.55 -6.50 12.46
CA LYS A 73 -12.98 -6.33 12.15
C LYS A 73 -13.79 -7.56 12.52
#